data_AF-A0A445BSF4-F1
#
_entry.id   AF-A0A445BSF4-F1
#
_cell.length_a   1.000
_cell.length_b   1.000
_cell.length_c   1.000
_cell.angle_alpha   90.00
_cell.angle_beta   90.00
_cell.angle_gamma   90.00
#
_symmetry.space_group_name_H-M   'P 1'
#
loop_
_entity.id
_entity.type
_entity.pdbx_description
1 polymer ?
#
loop_
_entity_poly.entity_id
_entity_poly.type
_entity_poly.pdbx_seq_one_letter_code
_entity_poly.pdbx_strand_id
1 'polypeptide(L)'
;MMELHKCLEAQNLSSDEREKQSELIGLLCGCLQVIIQKLGSSEPTKYVFLQYADQIMGLFYRVFACRNATAHEEAMLAIGALAYAIGADFAKYMPEFYRFLEMDLQNFEDYQVCAVTVGVVGDLCRALEDKILPYCDGIMTQLLKNLSSDNLHRSVKPPLFSCIGDIALAIGENFNKYLMYAMNTLQLASELYAHTSGFDDEMTEYINSLRNGILEAYSGIFQGFKNSSKTQLLIPYAPHILQFLDSIYMEKDMDEVVMKTAIGVLGDLADTLGSNAGSLIQQSLSSKEFLDECLTSEDHLIKESAEWAKLAINRAISV
;
A
#
# COMPACT_ATOMS: atom_id res chain seq x y z
N MET A 1 8.59 -26.56 -5.19
CA MET A 1 9.69 -26.28 -6.14
C MET A 1 9.84 -27.36 -7.21
N MET A 2 10.13 -28.64 -6.89
CA MET A 2 10.30 -29.69 -7.90
C MET A 2 9.06 -29.91 -8.77
N GLU A 3 7.87 -29.96 -8.16
CA GLU A 3 6.61 -30.10 -8.92
C GLU A 3 6.33 -28.89 -9.82
N LEU A 4 6.55 -27.66 -9.34
CA LEU A 4 6.43 -26.45 -10.15
C LEU A 4 7.39 -26.49 -11.36
N HIS A 5 8.62 -26.94 -11.14
CA HIS A 5 9.59 -27.09 -12.23
C HIS A 5 9.11 -28.10 -13.30
N LYS A 6 8.62 -29.27 -12.88
CA LYS A 6 8.06 -30.28 -13.80
C LYS A 6 6.87 -29.76 -14.57
N CYS A 7 5.95 -29.05 -13.90
CA CYS A 7 4.83 -28.40 -14.56
C CYS A 7 5.31 -27.44 -15.64
N LEU A 8 6.32 -26.61 -15.36
CA LEU A 8 6.89 -25.66 -16.32
C LEU A 8 7.71 -26.29 -17.46
N GLU A 9 8.06 -27.58 -17.37
CA GLU A 9 8.78 -28.32 -18.42
C GLU A 9 7.87 -29.12 -19.35
N ALA A 10 6.60 -29.33 -18.99
CA ALA A 10 5.67 -30.09 -19.81
C ALA A 10 5.39 -29.34 -21.13
N GLN A 11 5.80 -29.95 -22.25
CA GLN A 11 5.61 -29.46 -23.62
C GLN A 11 4.59 -30.33 -24.37
N ASN A 12 3.99 -29.79 -25.43
CA ASN A 12 3.03 -30.48 -26.31
C ASN A 12 1.73 -30.93 -25.63
N LEU A 13 1.14 -30.06 -24.81
CA LEU A 13 -0.14 -30.29 -24.16
C LEU A 13 -1.31 -29.89 -25.08
N SER A 14 -2.41 -30.63 -24.98
CA SER A 14 -3.69 -30.21 -25.53
C SER A 14 -4.21 -28.94 -24.83
N SER A 15 -5.23 -28.29 -25.39
CA SER A 15 -5.80 -27.06 -24.81
C SER A 15 -6.30 -27.29 -23.37
N ASP A 16 -6.99 -28.40 -23.12
CA ASP A 16 -7.56 -28.76 -21.81
C ASP A 16 -6.46 -29.10 -20.79
N GLU A 17 -5.39 -29.76 -21.23
CA GLU A 17 -4.23 -30.05 -20.38
C GLU A 17 -3.43 -28.78 -20.03
N ARG A 18 -3.38 -27.80 -20.95
CA ARG A 18 -2.70 -26.51 -20.72
C ARG A 18 -3.44 -25.66 -19.71
N GLU A 19 -4.78 -25.70 -19.72
CA GLU A 19 -5.62 -25.01 -18.74
C GLU A 19 -5.41 -25.62 -17.35
N LYS A 20 -5.49 -26.95 -17.23
CA LYS A 20 -5.19 -27.69 -15.98
C LYS A 20 -3.77 -27.46 -15.47
N GLN A 21 -2.79 -27.41 -16.38
CA GLN A 21 -1.41 -27.09 -16.04
C GLN A 21 -1.31 -25.68 -15.45
N SER A 22 -2.00 -24.71 -16.04
CA SER A 22 -1.97 -23.31 -15.58
C SER A 22 -2.60 -23.15 -14.21
N GLU A 23 -3.74 -23.81 -13.97
CA GLU A 23 -4.39 -23.88 -12.65
C GLU A 23 -3.44 -24.49 -11.61
N LEU A 24 -2.79 -25.61 -11.94
CA LEU A 24 -1.83 -26.26 -11.06
C LEU A 24 -0.61 -25.36 -10.76
N ILE A 25 -0.12 -24.61 -11.75
CA ILE A 25 0.96 -23.63 -11.55
C ILE A 25 0.51 -22.55 -10.55
N GLY A 26 -0.69 -21.99 -10.71
CA GLY A 26 -1.26 -21.03 -9.76
C GLY A 26 -1.32 -21.58 -8.33
N LEU A 27 -1.89 -22.78 -8.16
CA LEU A 27 -1.97 -23.45 -6.85
C LEU A 27 -0.60 -23.70 -6.22
N LEU A 28 0.40 -24.06 -7.03
CA LEU A 28 1.76 -24.25 -6.55
C LEU A 28 2.44 -22.93 -6.16
N CYS A 29 2.18 -21.83 -6.87
CA CYS A 29 2.63 -20.49 -6.50
C CYS A 29 1.99 -20.02 -5.19
N GLY A 30 0.67 -20.16 -5.03
CA GLY A 30 -0.01 -19.82 -3.78
C GLY A 30 0.47 -20.68 -2.60
N CYS A 31 0.72 -21.98 -2.82
CA CYS A 31 1.34 -22.83 -1.81
C CYS A 31 2.75 -22.34 -1.43
N LEU A 32 3.56 -21.94 -2.40
CA LEU A 32 4.88 -21.36 -2.15
C LEU A 32 4.77 -20.05 -1.36
N GLN A 33 3.84 -19.14 -1.70
CA GLN A 33 3.62 -17.91 -0.95
C GLN A 33 3.42 -18.20 0.55
N VAL A 34 2.51 -19.11 0.89
CA VAL A 34 2.21 -19.46 2.29
C VAL A 34 3.44 -20.07 2.98
N ILE A 35 4.18 -20.95 2.29
CA ILE A 35 5.43 -21.54 2.82
C ILE A 35 6.47 -20.45 3.07
N ILE A 36 6.65 -19.52 2.14
CA ILE A 36 7.60 -18.39 2.25
C ILE A 36 7.25 -17.54 3.47
N GLN A 37 5.97 -17.17 3.64
CA GLN A 37 5.53 -16.39 4.80
C GLN A 37 5.76 -17.12 6.13
N LYS A 38 5.48 -18.42 6.19
CA LYS A 38 5.66 -19.22 7.42
C LYS A 38 7.13 -19.48 7.76
N LEU A 39 7.98 -19.71 6.77
CA LEU A 39 9.40 -19.93 7.00
C LEU A 39 10.15 -18.60 7.23
N GLY A 40 9.69 -17.52 6.59
CA GLY A 40 10.27 -16.18 6.73
C GLY A 40 9.95 -15.48 8.05
N SER A 41 8.91 -15.90 8.77
CA SER A 41 8.49 -15.27 10.04
C SER A 41 9.34 -15.64 11.26
N SER A 42 10.26 -16.58 11.14
CA SER A 42 11.11 -17.05 12.24
C SER A 42 12.59 -17.10 11.82
N GLU A 43 13.47 -16.46 12.59
CA GLU A 43 14.89 -16.29 12.26
C GLU A 43 15.63 -17.62 11.94
N PRO A 44 15.47 -18.71 12.70
CA PRO A 44 16.11 -20.00 12.39
C PRO A 44 15.68 -20.58 11.04
N THR A 45 14.40 -20.48 10.69
CA THR A 45 13.86 -21.04 9.43
C THR A 45 14.15 -20.13 8.25
N LYS A 46 14.18 -18.81 8.48
CA LYS A 46 14.50 -17.79 7.50
C LYS A 46 15.88 -18.04 6.89
N TYR A 47 16.92 -18.24 7.70
CA TYR A 47 18.28 -18.47 7.19
C TYR A 47 18.36 -19.69 6.25
N VAL A 48 17.71 -20.80 6.60
CA VAL A 48 17.70 -22.01 5.77
C VAL A 48 16.91 -21.78 4.49
N PHE A 49 15.75 -21.13 4.59
CA PHE A 49 14.88 -20.81 3.46
C PHE A 49 15.58 -19.91 2.43
N LEU A 50 16.32 -18.89 2.88
CA LEU A 50 17.01 -17.93 2.01
C LEU A 50 18.02 -18.58 1.06
N GLN A 51 18.55 -19.78 1.38
CA GLN A 51 19.42 -20.54 0.48
C GLN A 51 18.72 -20.96 -0.81
N TYR A 52 17.39 -21.00 -0.83
CA TYR A 52 16.58 -21.37 -1.99
C TYR A 52 16.00 -20.15 -2.73
N ALA A 53 16.23 -18.92 -2.26
CA ALA A 53 15.64 -17.72 -2.82
C ALA A 53 15.93 -17.53 -4.32
N ASP A 54 17.19 -17.74 -4.75
CA ASP A 54 17.58 -17.63 -6.16
C ASP A 54 16.86 -18.66 -7.05
N GLN A 55 16.70 -19.88 -6.55
CA GLN A 55 15.97 -20.93 -7.26
C GLN A 55 14.48 -20.60 -7.36
N ILE A 56 13.89 -20.07 -6.29
CA ILE A 56 12.49 -19.67 -6.24
C ILE A 56 12.22 -18.52 -7.22
N MET A 57 13.04 -17.47 -7.22
CA MET A 57 12.92 -16.36 -8.18
C MET A 57 13.06 -16.85 -9.63
N GLY A 58 14.02 -17.73 -9.90
CA GLY A 58 14.17 -18.33 -11.22
C GLY A 58 12.94 -19.12 -11.68
N LEU A 59 12.19 -19.74 -10.76
CA LEU A 59 10.91 -20.39 -11.07
C LEU A 59 9.82 -19.35 -11.37
N PHE A 60 9.72 -18.27 -10.60
CA PHE A 60 8.72 -17.23 -10.86
C PHE A 60 8.91 -16.52 -12.19
N TYR A 61 10.15 -16.23 -12.60
CA TYR A 61 10.43 -15.70 -13.94
C TYR A 61 9.95 -16.62 -15.06
N ARG A 62 10.03 -17.94 -14.86
CA ARG A 62 9.48 -18.92 -15.81
C ARG A 62 7.95 -18.93 -15.81
N VAL A 63 7.31 -18.70 -14.66
CA VAL A 63 5.84 -18.59 -14.58
C VAL A 63 5.34 -17.40 -15.40
N PHE A 64 6.01 -16.25 -15.36
CA PHE A 64 5.64 -15.09 -16.18
C PHE A 64 5.72 -15.37 -17.69
N ALA A 65 6.56 -16.31 -18.13
CA ALA A 65 6.63 -16.72 -19.53
C ALA A 65 5.41 -17.53 -20.00
N CYS A 66 4.61 -18.09 -19.08
CA CYS A 66 3.45 -18.93 -19.41
C CYS A 66 2.21 -18.15 -19.85
N ARG A 67 2.18 -16.81 -19.70
CA ARG A 67 1.08 -15.90 -20.11
C ARG A 67 -0.31 -16.35 -19.60
N ASN A 68 -0.40 -16.71 -18.32
CA ASN A 68 -1.67 -17.03 -17.67
C ASN A 68 -1.87 -16.07 -16.48
N ALA A 69 -3.00 -15.35 -16.47
CA ALA A 69 -3.26 -14.28 -15.49
C ALA A 69 -3.29 -14.80 -14.05
N THR A 70 -3.97 -15.92 -13.78
CA THR A 70 -4.06 -16.50 -12.42
C THR A 70 -2.70 -16.96 -11.91
N ALA A 71 -1.93 -17.68 -12.73
CA ALA A 71 -0.59 -18.10 -12.36
C ALA A 71 0.36 -16.90 -12.14
N HIS A 72 0.17 -15.84 -12.92
CA HIS A 72 0.92 -14.60 -12.81
C HIS A 72 0.59 -13.85 -11.52
N GLU A 73 -0.69 -13.74 -11.17
CA GLU A 73 -1.17 -13.14 -9.92
C GLU A 73 -0.56 -13.84 -8.69
N GLU A 74 -0.68 -15.17 -8.63
CA GLU A 74 -0.13 -15.97 -7.53
C GLU A 74 1.40 -15.90 -7.45
N ALA A 75 2.08 -15.85 -8.60
CA ALA A 75 3.53 -15.64 -8.63
C ALA A 75 3.91 -14.25 -8.11
N MET A 76 3.17 -13.20 -8.46
CA MET A 76 3.40 -11.84 -7.94
C MET A 76 3.23 -11.78 -6.42
N LEU A 77 2.14 -12.33 -5.87
CA LEU A 77 1.93 -12.43 -4.43
C LEU A 77 3.05 -13.18 -3.71
N ALA A 78 3.51 -14.29 -4.30
CA ALA A 78 4.63 -15.06 -3.77
C ALA A 78 5.96 -14.29 -3.81
N ILE A 79 6.18 -13.45 -4.83
CA ILE A 79 7.34 -12.55 -4.90
C ILE A 79 7.26 -11.46 -3.84
N GLY A 80 6.08 -10.85 -3.59
CA GLY A 80 5.90 -9.87 -2.51
C GLY A 80 6.26 -10.46 -1.15
N ALA A 81 5.74 -11.66 -0.85
CA ALA A 81 6.11 -12.42 0.36
C ALA A 81 7.61 -12.73 0.44
N LEU A 82 8.23 -13.06 -0.70
CA LEU A 82 9.67 -13.31 -0.77
C LEU A 82 10.47 -12.04 -0.53
N ALA A 83 10.07 -10.90 -1.10
CA ALA A 83 10.71 -9.61 -0.90
C ALA A 83 10.68 -9.22 0.58
N TYR A 84 9.53 -9.36 1.24
CA TYR A 84 9.40 -9.13 2.67
C TYR A 84 10.32 -10.03 3.50
N ALA A 85 10.40 -11.32 3.16
CA ALA A 85 11.27 -12.26 3.86
C ALA A 85 12.77 -11.96 3.63
N ILE A 86 13.18 -11.63 2.40
CA ILE A 86 14.59 -11.34 2.07
C ILE A 86 15.02 -9.98 2.61
N GLY A 87 14.13 -8.98 2.59
CA GLY A 87 14.44 -7.59 2.91
C GLY A 87 15.39 -6.96 1.89
N ALA A 88 16.35 -6.18 2.37
CA ALA A 88 17.18 -5.31 1.54
C ALA A 88 18.08 -6.05 0.52
N ASP A 89 18.26 -7.37 0.66
CA ASP A 89 19.00 -8.21 -0.28
C ASP A 89 18.17 -8.56 -1.54
N PHE A 90 16.85 -8.32 -1.53
CA PHE A 90 15.99 -8.49 -2.70
C PHE A 90 16.40 -7.56 -3.85
N ALA A 91 17.13 -6.47 -3.55
CA ALA A 91 17.65 -5.52 -4.52
C ALA A 91 18.39 -6.18 -5.70
N LYS A 92 19.02 -7.35 -5.50
CA LYS A 92 19.72 -8.08 -6.58
C LYS A 92 18.79 -8.56 -7.70
N TYR A 93 17.50 -8.77 -7.41
CA TYR A 93 16.51 -9.22 -8.40
C TYR A 93 15.81 -8.08 -9.13
N MET A 94 15.85 -6.86 -8.56
CA MET A 94 15.12 -5.71 -9.11
C MET A 94 15.46 -5.35 -10.56
N PRO A 95 16.71 -5.43 -11.04
CA PRO A 95 17.01 -5.09 -12.44
C PRO A 95 16.24 -5.94 -13.47
N GLU A 96 16.02 -7.23 -13.18
CA GLU A 96 15.25 -8.12 -14.04
C GLU A 96 13.76 -8.05 -13.71
N PHE A 97 13.41 -8.09 -12.42
CA PHE A 97 12.03 -8.12 -11.96
C PHE A 97 11.24 -6.84 -12.32
N TYR A 98 11.90 -5.68 -12.29
CA TYR A 98 11.26 -4.39 -12.62
C TYR A 98 10.61 -4.38 -14.00
N ARG A 99 11.15 -5.15 -14.97
CA ARG A 99 10.57 -5.24 -16.32
C ARG A 99 9.17 -5.87 -16.32
N PHE A 100 8.95 -6.87 -15.45
CA PHE A 100 7.65 -7.50 -15.27
C PHE A 100 6.71 -6.57 -14.50
N LEU A 101 7.22 -5.98 -13.41
CA LEU A 101 6.50 -5.01 -12.59
C LEU A 101 5.95 -3.83 -13.44
N GLU A 102 6.80 -3.23 -14.27
CA GLU A 102 6.41 -2.10 -15.13
C GLU A 102 5.40 -2.51 -16.20
N MET A 103 5.52 -3.71 -16.76
CA MET A 103 4.57 -4.25 -17.73
C MET A 103 3.18 -4.42 -17.10
N ASP A 104 3.11 -4.98 -15.89
CA ASP A 104 1.84 -5.24 -15.20
C ASP A 104 1.17 -3.96 -14.71
N LEU A 105 1.96 -2.97 -14.27
CA LEU A 105 1.43 -1.62 -13.94
C LEU A 105 0.85 -0.90 -15.17
N GLN A 106 1.31 -1.22 -16.38
CA GLN A 106 0.79 -0.67 -17.63
C GLN A 106 -0.46 -1.42 -18.14
N ASN A 107 -0.60 -2.71 -17.81
CA ASN A 107 -1.70 -3.55 -18.25
C ASN A 107 -2.90 -3.49 -17.29
N PHE A 108 -3.71 -2.44 -17.40
CA PHE A 108 -4.90 -2.26 -16.57
C PHE A 108 -6.13 -3.07 -17.04
N GLU A 109 -6.04 -3.81 -18.16
CA GLU A 109 -7.13 -4.69 -18.62
C GLU A 109 -7.33 -5.86 -17.65
N ASP A 110 -6.23 -6.43 -17.16
CA ASP A 110 -6.21 -7.45 -16.11
C ASP A 110 -6.16 -6.78 -14.72
N TYR A 111 -7.27 -6.14 -14.33
CA TYR A 111 -7.31 -5.30 -13.12
C TYR A 111 -6.91 -6.03 -11.83
N GLN A 112 -7.13 -7.35 -11.74
CA GLN A 112 -6.70 -8.18 -10.59
C GLN A 112 -5.18 -8.25 -10.49
N VAL A 113 -4.51 -8.55 -11.62
CA VAL A 113 -3.04 -8.58 -11.70
C VAL A 113 -2.47 -7.19 -11.41
N CYS A 114 -3.09 -6.14 -11.94
CA CYS A 114 -2.69 -4.76 -11.65
C CYS A 114 -2.81 -4.45 -10.14
N ALA A 115 -3.92 -4.80 -9.49
CA ALA A 115 -4.12 -4.57 -8.06
C ALA A 115 -3.08 -5.31 -7.20
N VAL A 116 -2.82 -6.59 -7.52
CA VAL A 116 -1.78 -7.37 -6.84
C VAL A 116 -0.40 -6.77 -7.06
N THR A 117 -0.07 -6.37 -8.29
CA THR A 117 1.22 -5.75 -8.61
C THR A 117 1.45 -4.48 -7.80
N VAL A 118 0.41 -3.65 -7.63
CA VAL A 118 0.47 -2.44 -6.80
C VAL A 118 0.72 -2.79 -5.32
N GLY A 119 0.08 -3.85 -4.80
CA GLY A 119 0.37 -4.37 -3.47
C GLY A 119 1.83 -4.83 -3.32
N VAL A 120 2.35 -5.54 -4.33
CA VAL A 120 3.76 -5.98 -4.36
C VAL A 120 4.71 -4.79 -4.39
N VAL A 121 4.40 -3.68 -5.06
CA VAL A 121 5.19 -2.44 -4.94
C VAL A 121 5.27 -1.97 -3.49
N GLY A 122 4.17 -2.04 -2.74
CA GLY A 122 4.16 -1.75 -1.31
C GLY A 122 5.07 -2.69 -0.50
N ASP A 123 5.05 -3.99 -0.79
CA ASP A 123 5.96 -4.96 -0.17
C ASP A 123 7.44 -4.65 -0.50
N LEU A 124 7.72 -4.28 -1.75
CA LEU A 124 9.06 -3.86 -2.18
C LEU A 124 9.50 -2.58 -1.45
N CYS A 125 8.61 -1.60 -1.26
CA CYS A 125 8.92 -0.38 -0.53
C CYS A 125 9.36 -0.71 0.91
N ARG A 126 8.63 -1.61 1.59
CA ARG A 126 8.96 -2.07 2.94
C ARG A 126 10.26 -2.87 2.99
N ALA A 127 10.52 -3.71 1.98
CA ALA A 127 11.68 -4.59 1.96
C ALA A 127 12.99 -3.87 1.57
N LEU A 128 12.90 -2.95 0.62
CA LEU A 128 14.06 -2.30 0.00
C LEU A 128 14.37 -0.93 0.60
N GLU A 129 13.39 -0.29 1.25
CA GLU A 129 13.50 1.07 1.76
C GLU A 129 14.06 2.02 0.67
N ASP A 130 15.13 2.75 0.97
CA ASP A 130 15.77 3.71 0.06
C ASP A 130 16.29 3.07 -1.25
N LYS A 131 16.57 1.77 -1.27
CA LYS A 131 17.08 1.06 -2.45
C LYS A 131 16.06 0.96 -3.59
N ILE A 132 14.77 1.21 -3.33
CA ILE A 132 13.74 1.23 -4.39
C ILE A 132 13.80 2.52 -5.23
N LEU A 133 14.47 3.57 -4.73
CA LEU A 133 14.52 4.90 -5.35
C LEU A 133 14.80 4.92 -6.87
N PRO A 134 15.72 4.11 -7.43
CA PRO A 134 15.99 4.11 -8.88
C PRO A 134 14.79 3.73 -9.75
N TYR A 135 13.79 3.07 -9.17
CA TYR A 135 12.60 2.56 -9.87
C TYR A 135 11.36 3.43 -9.65
N CYS A 136 11.38 4.33 -8.66
CA CYS A 136 10.23 5.13 -8.26
C CYS A 136 9.70 6.05 -9.36
N ASP A 137 10.56 6.58 -10.24
CA ASP A 137 10.12 7.49 -11.31
C ASP A 137 9.14 6.80 -12.27
N GLY A 138 9.46 5.58 -12.70
CA GLY A 138 8.60 4.79 -13.58
C GLY A 138 7.34 4.32 -12.86
N ILE A 139 7.47 3.84 -11.62
CA ILE A 139 6.33 3.41 -10.80
C ILE A 139 5.35 4.57 -10.58
N MET A 140 5.81 5.71 -10.08
CA MET A 140 4.96 6.88 -9.80
C MET A 140 4.26 7.39 -11.07
N THR A 141 4.95 7.34 -12.22
CA THR A 141 4.34 7.70 -13.51
C THR A 141 3.15 6.79 -13.83
N GLN A 142 3.28 5.48 -13.65
CA GLN A 142 2.16 4.55 -13.90
C GLN A 142 1.05 4.68 -12.85
N LEU A 143 1.38 4.83 -11.56
CA LEU A 143 0.38 4.99 -10.51
C LEU A 143 -0.51 6.22 -10.76
N LEU A 144 0.09 7.39 -11.03
CA LEU A 144 -0.66 8.62 -11.30
C LEU A 144 -1.47 8.54 -12.60
N LYS A 145 -0.94 7.89 -13.63
CA LYS A 145 -1.66 7.63 -14.88
C LYS A 145 -2.89 6.74 -14.65
N ASN A 146 -2.74 5.66 -13.88
CA ASN A 146 -3.82 4.73 -13.58
C ASN A 146 -4.91 5.42 -12.73
N LEU A 147 -4.53 6.22 -11.72
CA LEU A 147 -5.48 7.00 -10.91
C LEU A 147 -6.26 8.03 -11.73
N SER A 148 -5.67 8.57 -12.80
CA SER A 148 -6.32 9.53 -13.71
C SER A 148 -7.18 8.87 -14.79
N SER A 149 -7.22 7.53 -14.86
CA SER A 149 -7.97 6.80 -15.90
C SER A 149 -9.41 6.54 -15.47
N ASP A 150 -10.35 6.96 -16.30
CA ASP A 150 -11.79 6.67 -16.12
C ASP A 150 -12.15 5.20 -16.45
N ASN A 151 -11.27 4.50 -17.17
CA ASN A 151 -11.47 3.10 -17.55
C ASN A 151 -10.89 2.11 -16.53
N LEU A 152 -10.23 2.59 -15.47
CA LEU A 152 -9.67 1.73 -14.45
C LEU A 152 -10.77 1.13 -13.58
N HIS A 153 -10.73 -0.19 -13.37
CA HIS A 153 -11.66 -0.84 -12.46
C HIS A 153 -11.55 -0.24 -11.05
N ARG A 154 -12.70 0.03 -10.44
CA ARG A 154 -12.80 0.78 -9.18
C ARG A 154 -11.96 0.17 -8.04
N SER A 155 -11.88 -1.16 -7.97
CA SER A 155 -11.14 -1.90 -6.93
C SER A 155 -9.62 -1.68 -6.94
N VAL A 156 -9.06 -1.13 -8.03
CA VAL A 156 -7.62 -0.87 -8.14
C VAL A 156 -7.25 0.49 -7.53
N LYS A 157 -8.21 1.42 -7.41
CA LYS A 157 -7.94 2.77 -6.87
C LYS A 157 -7.48 2.76 -5.40
N PRO A 158 -8.12 2.03 -4.47
CA PRO A 158 -7.64 1.97 -3.08
C PRO A 158 -6.16 1.57 -2.94
N PRO A 159 -5.68 0.44 -3.49
CA PRO A 159 -4.28 0.07 -3.33
C PRO A 159 -3.32 1.04 -4.05
N LEU A 160 -3.74 1.70 -5.13
CA LEU A 160 -2.93 2.74 -5.78
C LEU A 160 -2.65 3.92 -4.83
N PHE A 161 -3.64 4.35 -4.04
CA PHE A 161 -3.43 5.39 -3.04
C PHE A 161 -2.49 4.92 -1.93
N SER A 162 -2.75 3.77 -1.31
CA SER A 162 -1.88 3.21 -0.26
C SER A 162 -0.42 3.09 -0.72
N CYS A 163 -0.21 2.64 -1.97
CA CYS A 163 1.10 2.47 -2.57
C CYS A 163 1.88 3.80 -2.68
N ILE A 164 1.21 4.93 -2.93
CA ILE A 164 1.85 6.25 -2.91
C ILE A 164 2.42 6.56 -1.52
N GLY A 165 1.68 6.22 -0.47
CA GLY A 165 2.13 6.33 0.92
C GLY A 165 3.35 5.45 1.21
N ASP A 166 3.31 4.18 0.78
CA ASP A 166 4.41 3.24 0.94
C ASP A 166 5.70 3.73 0.27
N ILE A 167 5.60 4.28 -0.94
CA ILE A 167 6.74 4.89 -1.65
C ILE A 167 7.27 6.09 -0.87
N ALA A 168 6.38 6.98 -0.42
CA ALA A 168 6.78 8.16 0.34
C ALA A 168 7.49 7.80 1.65
N LEU A 169 6.99 6.78 2.35
CA LEU A 169 7.59 6.25 3.57
C LEU A 169 8.98 5.65 3.30
N ALA A 170 9.14 4.90 2.21
CA ALA A 170 10.40 4.23 1.87
C ALA A 170 11.52 5.19 1.43
N ILE A 171 11.19 6.20 0.62
CA ILE A 171 12.22 7.09 0.04
C ILE A 171 12.37 8.44 0.77
N GLY A 172 11.49 8.70 1.75
CA GLY A 172 11.47 9.89 2.58
C GLY A 172 11.48 11.20 1.77
N GLU A 173 12.41 12.11 2.07
CA GLU A 173 12.46 13.43 1.44
C GLU A 173 12.75 13.43 -0.08
N ASN A 174 13.17 12.30 -0.65
CA ASN A 174 13.28 12.13 -2.10
C ASN A 174 11.89 12.16 -2.78
N PHE A 175 10.83 11.86 -2.02
CA PHE A 175 9.45 11.94 -2.50
C PHE A 175 9.01 13.37 -2.84
N ASN A 176 9.78 14.40 -2.43
CA ASN A 176 9.54 15.79 -2.81
C ASN A 176 9.34 16.00 -4.32
N LYS A 177 9.96 15.18 -5.17
CA LYS A 177 9.77 15.23 -6.63
C LYS A 177 8.32 14.98 -7.06
N TYR A 178 7.59 14.14 -6.32
CA TYR A 178 6.22 13.72 -6.65
C TYR A 178 5.17 14.39 -5.76
N LEU A 179 5.59 15.02 -4.66
CA LEU A 179 4.73 15.52 -3.60
C LEU A 179 3.53 16.35 -4.12
N MET A 180 3.79 17.33 -4.99
CA MET A 180 2.74 18.20 -5.53
C MET A 180 1.68 17.39 -6.31
N TYR A 181 2.11 16.45 -7.14
CA TYR A 181 1.21 15.63 -7.94
C TYR A 181 0.41 14.67 -7.05
N ALA A 182 1.08 13.97 -6.14
CA ALA A 182 0.45 13.06 -5.20
C ALA A 182 -0.58 13.76 -4.31
N MET A 183 -0.23 14.90 -3.71
CA MET A 183 -1.13 15.66 -2.85
C MET A 183 -2.36 16.19 -3.59
N ASN A 184 -2.18 16.71 -4.82
CA ASN A 184 -3.32 17.16 -5.63
C ASN A 184 -4.26 16.00 -5.97
N THR A 185 -3.72 14.83 -6.32
CA THR A 185 -4.52 13.64 -6.61
C THR A 185 -5.27 13.14 -5.37
N LEU A 186 -4.61 13.10 -4.21
CA LEU A 186 -5.23 12.70 -2.93
C LEU A 186 -6.32 13.69 -2.50
N GLN A 187 -6.09 14.99 -2.67
CA GLN A 187 -7.07 16.02 -2.33
C GLN A 187 -8.35 15.86 -3.17
N LEU A 188 -8.23 15.76 -4.50
CA LEU A 188 -9.37 15.56 -5.39
C LEU A 188 -10.15 14.28 -5.05
N ALA A 189 -9.45 13.20 -4.73
CA ALA A 189 -10.07 11.95 -4.31
C ALA A 189 -10.79 12.10 -2.96
N SER A 190 -10.16 12.76 -1.98
CA SER A 190 -10.75 12.98 -0.66
C SER A 190 -12.04 13.81 -0.73
N GLU A 191 -12.09 14.84 -1.57
CA GLU A 191 -13.29 15.66 -1.78
C GLU A 191 -14.42 14.86 -2.44
N LEU A 192 -14.09 13.97 -3.39
CA LEU A 192 -15.06 13.14 -4.09
C LEU A 192 -15.69 12.07 -3.17
N TYR A 193 -14.92 11.54 -2.22
CA TYR A 193 -15.34 10.44 -1.35
C TYR A 193 -15.58 10.84 0.12
N ALA A 194 -15.54 12.15 0.42
CA ALA A 194 -15.88 12.69 1.74
C ALA A 194 -17.36 12.54 2.07
N HIS A 195 -18.24 12.62 1.05
CA HIS A 195 -19.68 12.76 1.24
C HIS A 195 -20.49 11.69 0.51
N THR A 196 -20.75 10.57 1.17
CA THR A 196 -21.32 9.39 0.52
C THR A 196 -22.40 8.70 1.34
N SER A 197 -23.21 9.47 2.04
CA SER A 197 -24.35 8.92 2.77
C SER A 197 -25.41 8.32 1.82
N GLY A 198 -25.96 7.15 2.17
CA GLY A 198 -27.15 6.60 1.53
C GLY A 198 -26.89 5.64 0.37
N PHE A 199 -25.67 5.12 0.24
CA PHE A 199 -25.37 3.99 -0.63
C PHE A 199 -25.75 2.65 0.00
N ASP A 200 -25.77 1.59 -0.81
CA ASP A 200 -25.90 0.22 -0.32
C ASP A 200 -24.60 -0.25 0.37
N ASP A 201 -24.70 -1.36 1.10
CA ASP A 201 -23.60 -1.89 1.92
C ASP A 201 -22.32 -2.15 1.09
N GLU A 202 -22.45 -2.66 -0.15
CA GLU A 202 -21.32 -2.94 -1.04
C GLU A 202 -20.56 -1.66 -1.45
N MET A 203 -21.31 -0.61 -1.81
CA MET A 203 -20.72 0.67 -2.14
C MET A 203 -20.08 1.35 -0.93
N THR A 204 -20.69 1.22 0.26
CA THR A 204 -20.12 1.72 1.51
C THR A 204 -18.77 1.05 1.84
N GLU A 205 -18.68 -0.27 1.72
CA GLU A 205 -17.40 -1.00 1.89
C GLU A 205 -16.33 -0.52 0.90
N TYR A 206 -16.71 -0.34 -0.36
CA TYR A 206 -15.80 0.19 -1.38
C TYR A 206 -15.32 1.61 -1.06
N ILE A 207 -16.21 2.49 -0.61
CA ILE A 207 -15.87 3.85 -0.22
C ILE A 207 -14.95 3.85 1.00
N ASN A 208 -15.21 3.00 2.00
CA ASN A 208 -14.32 2.87 3.15
C ASN A 208 -12.93 2.35 2.74
N SER A 209 -12.85 1.40 1.79
CA SER A 209 -11.58 0.97 1.21
C SER A 209 -10.82 2.14 0.55
N LEU A 210 -11.51 2.98 -0.25
CA LEU A 210 -10.93 4.19 -0.84
C LEU A 210 -10.44 5.18 0.21
N ARG A 211 -11.28 5.48 1.22
CA ARG A 211 -10.94 6.39 2.32
C ARG A 211 -9.71 5.88 3.05
N ASN A 212 -9.65 4.59 3.37
CA ASN A 212 -8.49 3.98 4.00
C ASN A 212 -7.24 4.13 3.13
N GLY A 213 -7.30 3.86 1.83
CA GLY A 213 -6.14 4.02 0.95
C GLY A 213 -5.63 5.46 0.85
N ILE A 214 -6.54 6.45 0.85
CA ILE A 214 -6.19 7.88 0.88
C ILE A 214 -5.53 8.25 2.22
N LEU A 215 -6.07 7.75 3.34
CA LEU A 215 -5.53 8.00 4.67
C LEU A 215 -4.15 7.36 4.86
N GLU A 216 -3.94 6.12 4.40
CA GLU A 216 -2.64 5.45 4.37
C GLU A 216 -1.63 6.23 3.54
N ALA A 217 -2.06 6.80 2.41
CA ALA A 217 -1.22 7.68 1.60
C ALA A 217 -0.76 8.92 2.37
N TYR A 218 -1.69 9.62 3.03
CA TYR A 218 -1.34 10.79 3.86
C TYR A 218 -0.40 10.42 5.01
N SER A 219 -0.71 9.34 5.73
CA SER A 219 0.12 8.81 6.82
C SER A 219 1.54 8.51 6.33
N GLY A 220 1.68 7.76 5.23
CA GLY A 220 2.98 7.44 4.64
C GLY A 220 3.78 8.67 4.20
N ILE A 221 3.12 9.70 3.66
CA ILE A 221 3.79 10.96 3.29
C ILE A 221 4.26 11.73 4.53
N PHE A 222 3.42 11.88 5.56
CA PHE A 222 3.83 12.57 6.79
C PHE A 222 5.00 11.84 7.46
N GLN A 223 4.90 10.53 7.61
CA GLN A 223 5.96 9.70 8.20
C GLN A 223 7.24 9.71 7.37
N GLY A 224 7.15 9.68 6.04
CA GLY A 224 8.32 9.77 5.15
C GLY A 224 9.06 11.10 5.25
N PHE A 225 8.36 12.20 5.50
CA PHE A 225 8.96 13.53 5.71
C PHE A 225 9.31 13.82 7.17
N LYS A 226 9.01 12.90 8.09
CA LYS A 226 9.31 13.08 9.51
C LYS A 226 10.81 13.25 9.71
N ASN A 227 11.19 14.24 10.52
CA ASN A 227 12.57 14.65 10.74
C ASN A 227 13.31 15.20 9.50
N SER A 228 12.65 15.38 8.36
CA SER A 228 13.27 16.05 7.20
C SER A 228 13.29 17.57 7.40
N SER A 229 14.29 18.23 6.81
CA SER A 229 14.29 19.70 6.70
C SER A 229 13.15 20.24 5.82
N LYS A 230 12.47 19.38 5.05
CA LYS A 230 11.42 19.73 4.09
C LYS A 230 10.00 19.57 4.62
N THR A 231 9.82 19.26 5.90
CA THR A 231 8.48 19.09 6.50
C THR A 231 7.57 20.31 6.31
N GLN A 232 8.14 21.52 6.20
CA GLN A 232 7.39 22.75 5.93
C GLN A 232 6.61 22.72 4.61
N LEU A 233 7.02 21.90 3.64
CA LEU A 233 6.31 21.73 2.37
C LEU A 233 4.94 21.06 2.53
N LEU A 234 4.70 20.38 3.66
CA LEU A 234 3.44 19.72 3.96
C LEU A 234 2.39 20.66 4.59
N ILE A 235 2.82 21.80 5.15
CA ILE A 235 1.95 22.75 5.86
C ILE A 235 0.76 23.21 5.00
N PRO A 236 0.92 23.56 3.70
CA PRO A 236 -0.21 24.01 2.89
C PRO A 236 -1.32 22.97 2.69
N TYR A 237 -1.01 21.69 2.85
CA TYR A 237 -1.96 20.59 2.65
C TYR A 237 -2.71 20.21 3.93
N ALA A 238 -2.19 20.57 5.11
CA ALA A 238 -2.76 20.21 6.40
C ALA A 238 -4.23 20.65 6.60
N PRO A 239 -4.67 21.85 6.18
CA PRO A 239 -6.07 22.24 6.33
C PRO A 239 -7.06 21.34 5.57
N HIS A 240 -6.71 20.92 4.35
CA HIS A 240 -7.56 20.04 3.54
C HIS A 240 -7.64 18.63 4.11
N ILE A 241 -6.53 18.12 4.65
CA ILE A 241 -6.50 16.82 5.32
C ILE A 241 -7.38 16.84 6.58
N LEU A 242 -7.28 17.90 7.40
CA LEU A 242 -8.16 18.09 8.56
C LEU A 242 -9.63 18.20 8.17
N GLN A 243 -9.93 18.93 7.09
CA GLN A 243 -11.29 19.02 6.56
C GLN A 243 -11.83 17.64 6.16
N PHE A 244 -11.01 16.82 5.50
CA PHE A 244 -11.40 15.45 5.15
C PHE A 244 -11.67 14.59 6.39
N LEU A 245 -10.81 14.66 7.42
CA LEU A 245 -11.03 13.99 8.71
C LEU A 245 -12.32 14.47 9.41
N ASP A 246 -12.59 15.77 9.37
CA ASP A 246 -13.81 16.36 9.92
C ASP A 246 -15.04 15.81 9.17
N SER A 247 -15.00 15.74 7.84
CA SER A 247 -16.10 15.23 7.01
C SER A 247 -16.42 13.76 7.29
N ILE A 248 -15.42 12.87 7.29
CA ILE A 248 -15.66 11.44 7.52
C ILE A 248 -16.21 11.17 8.92
N TYR A 249 -15.74 11.90 9.93
CA TYR A 249 -16.21 11.73 11.31
C TYR A 249 -17.64 12.26 11.50
N MET A 250 -17.97 13.40 10.88
CA MET A 250 -19.30 14.02 11.03
C MET A 250 -20.41 13.19 10.38
N GLU A 251 -20.12 12.45 9.31
CA GLU A 251 -21.09 11.54 8.68
C GLU A 251 -21.35 10.27 9.50
N LYS A 252 -20.43 9.91 10.41
CA LYS A 252 -20.51 8.68 11.23
C LYS A 252 -20.65 7.40 10.40
N ASP A 253 -20.10 7.41 9.19
CA ASP A 253 -20.20 6.33 8.20
C ASP A 253 -18.80 5.79 7.86
N MET A 254 -18.09 5.31 8.88
CA MET A 254 -16.73 4.81 8.78
C MET A 254 -16.59 3.54 9.61
N ASP A 255 -15.94 2.53 9.03
CA ASP A 255 -15.62 1.29 9.73
C ASP A 255 -14.44 1.47 10.71
N GLU A 256 -14.18 0.44 11.50
CA GLU A 256 -13.10 0.42 12.49
C GLU A 256 -11.71 0.63 11.86
N VAL A 257 -11.51 0.17 10.63
CA VAL A 257 -10.23 0.29 9.91
C VAL A 257 -10.00 1.75 9.52
N VAL A 258 -10.97 2.38 8.88
CA VAL A 258 -10.94 3.81 8.54
C VAL A 258 -10.80 4.66 9.79
N MET A 259 -11.48 4.30 10.89
CA MET A 259 -11.38 5.00 12.17
C MET A 259 -9.97 4.97 12.75
N LYS A 260 -9.36 3.78 12.79
CA LYS A 260 -7.98 3.61 13.25
C LYS A 260 -6.99 4.39 12.39
N THR A 261 -7.13 4.33 11.06
CA THR A 261 -6.20 5.00 10.14
C THR A 261 -6.38 6.51 10.20
N ALA A 262 -7.62 7.01 10.27
CA ALA A 262 -7.94 8.43 10.37
C ALA A 262 -7.37 9.07 11.65
N ILE A 263 -7.53 8.41 12.81
CA ILE A 263 -6.93 8.92 14.06
C ILE A 263 -5.40 8.85 14.01
N GLY A 264 -4.84 7.85 13.33
CA GLY A 264 -3.42 7.76 13.01
C GLY A 264 -2.92 8.96 12.20
N VAL A 265 -3.62 9.32 11.10
CA VAL A 265 -3.29 10.49 10.27
C VAL A 265 -3.33 11.79 11.09
N LEU A 266 -4.30 11.96 11.98
CA LEU A 266 -4.36 13.13 12.87
C LEU A 266 -3.11 13.21 13.77
N GLY A 267 -2.68 12.07 14.32
CA GLY A 267 -1.45 11.98 15.09
C GLY A 267 -0.19 12.22 14.26
N ASP A 268 -0.10 11.67 13.05
CA ASP A 268 1.02 11.86 12.12
C ASP A 268 1.16 13.33 11.71
N LEU A 269 0.04 14.00 11.44
CA LEU A 269 -0.02 15.42 11.12
C LEU A 269 0.51 16.26 12.30
N ALA A 270 0.08 15.95 13.53
CA ALA A 270 0.55 16.62 14.74
C ALA A 270 2.05 16.39 15.01
N ASP A 271 2.50 15.13 14.92
CA ASP A 271 3.87 14.73 15.22
C ASP A 271 4.87 15.27 14.18
N THR A 272 4.43 15.39 12.92
CA THR A 272 5.27 15.85 11.81
C THR A 272 5.34 17.37 11.75
N LEU A 273 4.21 18.08 11.86
CA LEU A 273 4.16 19.54 11.66
C LEU A 273 4.31 20.36 12.95
N GLY A 274 4.24 19.74 14.13
CA GLY A 274 4.38 20.41 15.42
C GLY A 274 3.37 21.53 15.63
N SER A 275 3.81 22.69 16.11
CA SER A 275 2.93 23.83 16.44
C SER A 275 2.09 24.35 15.27
N ASN A 276 2.58 24.21 14.03
CA ASN A 276 1.79 24.55 12.83
C ASN A 276 0.53 23.67 12.75
N ALA A 277 0.64 22.37 13.03
CA ALA A 277 -0.52 21.48 13.13
C ALA A 277 -1.34 21.74 14.39
N GLY A 278 -0.69 21.97 15.54
CA GLY A 278 -1.38 22.18 16.82
C GLY A 278 -2.43 23.28 16.75
N SER A 279 -2.09 24.42 16.14
CA SER A 279 -3.04 25.53 15.95
C SER A 279 -4.21 25.19 15.01
N LEU A 280 -3.99 24.41 13.96
CA LEU A 280 -5.03 23.97 13.03
C LEU A 280 -5.95 22.92 13.68
N ILE A 281 -5.38 21.97 14.41
CA ILE A 281 -6.14 20.93 15.14
C ILE A 281 -7.04 21.56 16.20
N GLN A 282 -6.59 22.61 16.87
CA GLN A 282 -7.42 23.37 17.82
C GLN A 282 -8.60 24.10 17.17
N GLN A 283 -8.49 24.42 15.89
CA GLN A 283 -9.54 25.09 15.10
C GLN A 283 -10.46 24.10 14.36
N SER A 284 -10.07 22.84 14.26
CA SER A 284 -10.89 21.79 13.63
C SER A 284 -12.22 21.63 14.37
N LEU A 285 -13.25 21.30 13.58
CA LEU A 285 -14.62 21.21 14.07
C LEU A 285 -14.81 19.98 14.96
N SER A 286 -14.15 18.88 14.63
CA SER A 286 -14.45 17.58 15.23
C SER A 286 -13.25 16.87 15.86
N SER A 287 -12.01 17.28 15.60
CA SER A 287 -10.80 16.55 16.01
C SER A 287 -10.77 16.16 17.49
N LYS A 288 -11.29 17.03 18.37
CA LYS A 288 -11.34 16.75 19.81
C LYS A 288 -12.35 15.66 20.15
N GLU A 289 -13.58 15.78 19.64
CA GLU A 289 -14.64 14.79 19.86
C GLU A 289 -14.25 13.44 19.24
N PHE A 290 -13.67 13.48 18.05
CA PHE A 290 -13.16 12.31 17.36
C PHE A 290 -12.09 11.58 18.16
N LEU A 291 -11.10 12.31 18.68
CA LEU A 291 -10.07 11.74 19.54
C LEU A 291 -10.67 11.13 20.82
N ASP A 292 -11.59 11.84 21.48
CA ASP A 292 -12.22 11.36 22.71
C ASP A 292 -13.04 10.08 22.45
N GLU A 293 -13.77 9.99 21.34
CA GLU A 293 -14.50 8.79 20.92
C GLU A 293 -13.56 7.60 20.71
N CYS A 294 -12.47 7.78 19.95
CA CYS A 294 -11.48 6.73 19.73
C CYS A 294 -10.82 6.24 21.02
N LEU A 295 -10.56 7.13 21.99
CA LEU A 295 -10.01 6.77 23.31
C LEU A 295 -10.97 5.92 24.17
N THR A 296 -12.28 6.03 23.90
CA THR A 296 -13.32 5.24 24.55
C THR A 296 -13.73 3.98 23.79
N SER A 297 -13.13 3.73 22.62
CA SER A 297 -13.42 2.56 21.81
C SER A 297 -13.16 1.25 22.57
N GLU A 298 -13.99 0.24 22.30
CA GLU A 298 -13.79 -1.14 22.79
C GLU A 298 -12.70 -1.87 21.99
N ASP A 299 -12.40 -1.42 20.76
CA ASP A 299 -11.28 -1.94 19.99
C ASP A 299 -9.95 -1.40 20.53
N HIS A 300 -9.12 -2.33 21.01
CA HIS A 300 -7.79 -2.04 21.54
C HIS A 300 -6.89 -1.35 20.51
N LEU A 301 -6.98 -1.69 19.22
CA LEU A 301 -6.12 -1.12 18.18
C LEU A 301 -6.48 0.33 17.88
N ILE A 302 -7.77 0.68 17.85
CA ILE A 302 -8.23 2.08 17.72
C ILE A 302 -7.78 2.88 18.93
N LYS A 303 -8.00 2.32 20.13
CA LYS A 303 -7.64 2.99 21.38
C LYS A 303 -6.14 3.24 21.49
N GLU A 304 -5.30 2.27 21.15
CA GLU A 304 -3.84 2.40 21.14
C GLU A 304 -3.39 3.51 20.16
N SER A 305 -3.93 3.52 18.93
CA SER A 305 -3.67 4.59 17.96
C SER A 305 -4.09 5.96 18.49
N ALA A 306 -5.24 6.04 19.17
CA ALA A 306 -5.75 7.29 19.75
C ALA A 306 -4.92 7.77 20.93
N GLU A 307 -4.45 6.88 21.80
CA GLU A 307 -3.55 7.22 22.91
C GLU A 307 -2.24 7.80 22.38
N TRP A 308 -1.67 7.20 21.31
CA TRP A 308 -0.51 7.75 20.64
C TRP A 308 -0.79 9.12 20.00
N ALA A 309 -1.89 9.26 19.25
CA ALA A 309 -2.28 10.52 18.61
C ALA A 309 -2.47 11.63 19.65
N LYS A 310 -3.10 11.34 20.80
CA LYS A 310 -3.25 12.28 21.92
C LYS A 310 -1.91 12.81 22.41
N LEU A 311 -0.89 11.96 22.54
CA LEU A 311 0.44 12.38 22.96
C LEU A 311 1.08 13.30 21.92
N ALA A 312 0.98 12.96 20.63
CA ALA A 312 1.48 13.79 19.54
C ALA A 312 0.80 15.17 19.49
N ILE A 313 -0.53 15.21 19.59
CA ILE A 313 -1.33 16.44 19.59
C ILE A 313 -1.00 17.32 20.79
N ASN A 314 -0.88 16.76 21.98
CA ASN A 314 -0.51 17.52 23.18
C ASN A 314 0.89 18.14 23.07
N ARG A 315 1.85 17.42 22.48
CA ARG A 315 3.17 17.99 22.16
C ARG A 315 3.07 19.11 21.13
N ALA A 316 2.29 18.94 20.07
CA ALA A 316 2.10 19.96 19.05
C ALA A 316 1.44 21.24 19.59
N ILE A 317 0.53 21.14 20.55
CA ILE A 317 -0.19 22.27 21.15
C ILE A 317 0.64 23.00 22.21
N SER A 318 1.56 22.31 22.89
CA SER A 318 2.31 22.86 24.01
C SER A 318 3.55 23.68 23.61
N VAL A 319 3.87 23.73 22.32
CA VAL A 319 5.02 24.44 21.72
C VAL A 319 4.57 25.78 21.15
#